data_AF-A0A497QS41-F1
#
_entry.id   AF-A0A497QS41-F1
#
_cell.length_a   1.000
_cell.length_b   1.000
_cell.length_c   1.000
_cell.angle_alpha   90.00
_cell.angle_beta   90.00
_cell.angle_gamma   90.00
#
_symmetry.space_group_name_H-M   'P 1'
#
loop_
_entity.id
_entity.type
_entity.pdbx_description
1 polymer ?
#
loop_
_entity_poly.entity_id
_entity_poly.type
_entity_poly.pdbx_seq_one_letter_code
_entity_poly.pdbx_strand_id
1 'polypeptide(L)'
;MKALHLLEQKITKFSKNYQKCEDESEKELTARNRLHELIIPAIGEYNRILNKVLQKYNQINYSSSSKTKKAVQKAALGYSYHFLDLLMKILRILESESTTADVIDENITLLIEYYERKEELLSKKFYPKAQEELSAFYDSDLRSQLDSNLKKFLDKHQPPRKHRNDST
;
A
#
# COMPACT_ATOMS: atom_id res chain seq x y z
N MET A 1 -1.45 -15.01 -3.62
CA MET A 1 -2.48 -15.76 -2.86
C MET A 1 -1.85 -16.84 -1.99
N LYS A 2 -1.11 -17.83 -2.52
CA LYS A 2 -0.43 -18.86 -1.68
C LYS A 2 0.58 -18.32 -0.66
N ALA A 3 1.39 -17.33 -1.03
CA ALA A 3 2.39 -16.70 -0.14
C ALA A 3 1.77 -15.97 1.08
N LEU A 4 0.69 -15.21 0.83
CA LEU A 4 -0.11 -14.54 1.86
C LEU A 4 -0.73 -15.55 2.83
N HIS A 5 -1.32 -16.61 2.28
CA HIS A 5 -1.91 -17.67 3.10
C HIS A 5 -0.87 -18.41 3.97
N LEU A 6 0.36 -18.56 3.47
CA LEU A 6 1.44 -19.14 4.25
C LEU A 6 1.90 -18.19 5.38
N LEU A 7 1.92 -16.88 5.13
CA LEU A 7 2.21 -15.87 6.14
C LEU A 7 1.13 -15.87 7.24
N GLU A 8 -0.15 -15.95 6.88
CA GLU A 8 -1.29 -16.05 7.82
C GLU A 8 -1.16 -17.24 8.76
N GLN A 9 -0.90 -18.44 8.21
CA GLN A 9 -0.75 -19.67 9.02
C GLN A 9 0.42 -19.54 10.00
N LYS A 10 1.51 -18.91 9.56
CA LYS A 10 2.70 -18.74 10.38
C LYS A 10 2.51 -17.66 11.46
N ILE A 11 1.89 -16.53 11.15
CA ILE A 11 1.54 -15.47 12.13
C ILE A 11 0.56 -16.00 13.17
N THR A 12 -0.49 -16.73 12.75
CA THR A 12 -1.48 -17.33 13.66
C THR A 12 -0.84 -18.36 14.60
N LYS A 13 0.06 -19.20 14.07
CA LYS A 13 0.81 -20.18 14.87
C LYS A 13 1.79 -19.49 15.83
N PHE A 14 2.38 -18.39 15.41
CA PHE A 14 3.29 -17.58 16.22
C PHE A 14 2.56 -16.96 17.42
N SER A 15 1.43 -16.28 17.19
CA SER A 15 0.62 -15.67 18.26
C SER A 15 0.21 -16.68 19.34
N LYS A 16 -0.23 -17.88 18.94
CA LYS A 16 -0.56 -18.97 19.88
C LYS A 16 0.62 -19.50 20.69
N ASN A 17 1.83 -19.44 20.15
CA ASN A 17 3.05 -19.88 20.83
C ASN A 17 3.62 -18.78 21.75
N TYR A 18 3.40 -17.52 21.40
CA TYR A 18 3.80 -16.37 22.20
C TYR A 18 3.06 -16.31 23.54
N GLN A 19 1.74 -16.53 23.53
CA GLN A 19 0.90 -16.59 24.73
C GLN A 19 1.26 -17.70 25.74
N LYS A 20 2.09 -18.69 25.36
CA LYS A 20 2.47 -19.83 26.22
C LYS A 20 3.80 -19.66 26.94
N CYS A 21 4.56 -18.62 26.62
CA CYS A 21 5.84 -18.37 27.26
C CYS A 21 5.57 -17.73 28.64
N GLU A 22 6.45 -17.88 29.63
CA GLU A 22 6.22 -17.35 30.99
C GLU A 22 7.04 -16.09 31.28
N ASP A 23 8.27 -15.97 30.74
CA ASP A 23 9.20 -14.86 30.97
C ASP A 23 9.08 -13.73 29.93
N GLU A 24 8.87 -12.49 30.36
CA GLU A 24 8.62 -11.30 29.50
C GLU A 24 9.82 -10.89 28.65
N SER A 25 11.04 -11.02 29.15
CA SER A 25 12.26 -10.69 28.38
C SER A 25 12.55 -11.74 27.31
N GLU A 26 12.33 -13.02 27.62
CA GLU A 26 12.55 -14.12 26.68
C GLU A 26 11.44 -14.17 25.62
N LYS A 27 10.20 -13.82 26.01
CA LYS A 27 9.07 -13.55 25.11
C LYS A 27 9.44 -12.53 24.05
N GLU A 28 9.91 -11.35 24.47
CA GLU A 28 10.10 -10.21 23.56
C GLU A 28 11.16 -10.51 22.49
N LEU A 29 12.34 -10.99 22.89
CA LEU A 29 13.42 -11.32 21.95
C LEU A 29 13.06 -12.48 21.03
N THR A 30 12.41 -13.53 21.56
CA THR A 30 11.96 -14.68 20.78
C THR A 30 10.84 -14.29 19.82
N ALA A 31 9.94 -13.40 20.25
CA ALA A 31 8.84 -12.89 19.45
C ALA A 31 9.34 -12.09 18.26
N ARG A 32 10.22 -11.14 18.55
CA ARG A 32 10.87 -10.27 17.59
C ARG A 32 11.61 -11.08 16.52
N ASN A 33 12.48 -12.01 16.93
CA ASN A 33 13.25 -12.85 16.02
C ASN A 33 12.35 -13.72 15.12
N ARG A 34 11.34 -14.37 15.70
CA ARG A 34 10.38 -15.16 14.91
C ARG A 34 9.58 -14.29 13.96
N LEU A 35 9.15 -13.09 14.36
CA LEU A 35 8.42 -12.20 13.46
C LEU A 35 9.30 -11.71 12.30
N HIS A 36 10.57 -11.42 12.56
CA HIS A 36 11.56 -11.13 11.53
C HIS A 36 11.66 -12.26 10.50
N GLU A 37 11.77 -13.51 10.96
CA GLU A 37 11.81 -14.70 10.10
C GLU A 37 10.54 -14.89 9.26
N LEU A 38 9.40 -14.29 9.67
CA LEU A 38 8.15 -14.36 8.94
C LEU A 38 7.97 -13.21 7.94
N ILE A 39 8.22 -11.98 8.38
CA ILE A 39 7.94 -10.78 7.61
C ILE A 39 8.95 -10.58 6.49
N ILE A 40 10.24 -10.82 6.74
CA ILE A 40 11.29 -10.60 5.74
C ILE A 40 11.08 -11.47 4.49
N PRO A 41 10.88 -12.81 4.60
CA PRO A 41 10.61 -13.62 3.42
C PRO A 41 9.30 -13.24 2.73
N ALA A 42 8.27 -12.87 3.50
CA ALA A 42 6.99 -12.45 2.93
C ALA A 42 7.12 -11.19 2.09
N ILE A 43 7.85 -10.18 2.56
CA ILE A 43 8.17 -8.96 1.79
C ILE A 43 8.85 -9.33 0.46
N GLY A 44 9.83 -10.25 0.51
CA GLY A 44 10.54 -10.73 -0.68
C GLY A 44 9.62 -11.42 -1.70
N GLU A 45 8.80 -12.37 -1.24
CA GLU A 45 7.82 -13.06 -2.09
C GLU A 45 6.77 -12.11 -2.64
N TYR A 46 6.31 -11.17 -1.82
CA TYR A 46 5.29 -10.21 -2.20
C TYR A 46 5.79 -9.25 -3.28
N ASN A 47 7.01 -8.72 -3.13
CA ASN A 47 7.68 -7.94 -4.17
C ASN A 47 7.80 -8.70 -5.49
N ARG A 48 8.16 -9.99 -5.45
CA ARG A 48 8.26 -10.82 -6.65
C ARG A 48 6.91 -11.00 -7.35
N ILE A 49 5.84 -11.23 -6.58
CA ILE A 49 4.48 -11.35 -7.12
C ILE A 49 4.02 -10.00 -7.69
N LEU A 50 4.28 -8.91 -6.97
CA LEU A 50 3.90 -7.56 -7.36
C LEU A 50 4.51 -7.17 -8.71
N ASN A 51 5.80 -7.45 -8.90
CA ASN A 51 6.48 -7.21 -10.18
C ASN A 51 5.85 -7.98 -11.33
N LYS A 52 5.42 -9.24 -11.12
CA LYS A 52 4.70 -10.02 -12.14
C LYS A 52 3.34 -9.43 -12.47
N VAL A 53 2.60 -8.96 -11.47
CA VAL A 53 1.29 -8.31 -11.68
C VAL A 53 1.48 -6.99 -12.42
N LEU A 54 2.49 -6.20 -12.08
CA LEU A 54 2.83 -4.94 -12.73
C LEU A 54 3.15 -5.15 -14.22
N GLN A 55 3.97 -6.15 -14.54
CA GLN A 55 4.27 -6.53 -15.93
C GLN A 55 3.00 -6.85 -16.72
N LYS A 56 2.10 -7.66 -16.14
CA LYS A 56 0.81 -8.00 -16.78
C LYS A 56 -0.09 -6.77 -16.95
N TYR A 57 -0.12 -5.88 -15.96
CA TYR A 57 -0.91 -4.65 -16.02
C TYR A 57 -0.47 -3.72 -17.15
N ASN A 58 0.84 -3.60 -17.37
CA ASN A 58 1.41 -2.77 -18.44
C ASN A 58 1.06 -3.28 -19.84
N GLN A 59 0.78 -4.58 -20.00
CA GLN A 59 0.36 -5.18 -21.27
C GLN A 59 -1.12 -4.97 -21.59
N ILE A 60 -1.92 -4.49 -20.63
CA ILE A 60 -3.36 -4.26 -20.85
C ILE A 60 -3.54 -2.87 -21.44
N ASN A 61 -4.01 -2.79 -22.68
CA ASN A 61 -4.45 -1.51 -23.25
C ASN A 61 -5.70 -1.02 -22.54
N TYR A 62 -5.87 0.30 -22.40
CA TYR A 62 -7.12 0.88 -21.88
C TYR A 62 -8.08 1.14 -23.05
N SER A 63 -8.89 0.14 -23.37
CA SER A 63 -9.94 0.22 -24.40
C SER A 63 -11.29 -0.13 -23.77
N SER A 64 -12.39 0.18 -24.46
CA SER A 64 -13.76 -0.05 -23.95
C SER A 64 -13.99 -1.48 -23.45
N SER A 65 -13.40 -2.50 -24.09
CA SER A 65 -13.53 -3.91 -23.70
C SER A 65 -12.61 -4.33 -22.55
N SER A 66 -11.62 -3.52 -22.17
CA SER A 66 -10.63 -3.84 -21.15
C SER A 66 -10.57 -2.85 -19.98
N LYS A 67 -11.37 -1.77 -19.98
CA LYS A 67 -11.40 -0.74 -18.91
C LYS A 67 -11.53 -1.37 -17.54
N THR A 68 -12.55 -2.22 -17.35
CA THR A 68 -12.83 -2.92 -16.09
C THR A 68 -11.64 -3.78 -15.67
N LYS A 69 -11.08 -4.57 -16.60
CA LYS A 69 -9.93 -5.44 -16.30
C LYS A 69 -8.70 -4.64 -15.88
N LYS A 70 -8.41 -3.52 -16.56
CA LYS A 70 -7.29 -2.65 -16.21
C LYS A 70 -7.51 -1.95 -14.86
N ALA A 71 -8.74 -1.52 -14.57
CA ALA A 71 -9.12 -0.96 -13.28
C ALA A 71 -8.97 -1.97 -12.13
N VAL A 72 -9.47 -3.21 -12.30
CA VAL A 72 -9.30 -4.29 -11.31
C VAL A 72 -7.81 -4.55 -11.04
N GLN A 73 -6.97 -4.64 -12.08
CA GLN A 73 -5.54 -4.86 -11.88
C GLN A 73 -4.83 -3.68 -11.22
N LYS A 74 -5.18 -2.44 -11.59
CA LYS A 74 -4.65 -1.24 -10.93
C LYS A 74 -5.07 -1.17 -9.46
N ALA A 75 -6.30 -1.54 -9.13
CA ALA A 75 -6.78 -1.62 -7.75
C ALA A 75 -6.00 -2.67 -6.95
N ALA A 76 -5.79 -3.86 -7.53
CA ALA A 76 -4.99 -4.92 -6.92
C ALA A 76 -3.54 -4.47 -6.68
N LEU A 77 -2.93 -3.75 -7.63
CA LEU A 77 -1.61 -3.14 -7.46
C LEU A 77 -1.61 -2.13 -6.32
N GLY A 78 -2.59 -1.22 -6.28
CA GLY A 78 -2.74 -0.23 -5.21
C GLY A 78 -2.84 -0.87 -3.82
N TYR A 79 -3.72 -1.87 -3.66
CA TYR A 79 -3.80 -2.64 -2.42
C TYR A 79 -2.46 -3.26 -2.04
N SER A 80 -1.77 -3.86 -3.01
CA SER A 80 -0.51 -4.56 -2.78
C SER A 80 0.60 -3.59 -2.34
N TYR A 81 0.72 -2.42 -2.96
CA TYR A 81 1.68 -1.40 -2.51
C TYR A 81 1.41 -0.93 -1.09
N HIS A 82 0.14 -0.69 -0.74
CA HIS A 82 -0.22 -0.31 0.63
C HIS A 82 0.05 -1.42 1.64
N PHE A 83 -0.23 -2.68 1.30
CA PHE A 83 0.06 -3.81 2.17
C PHE A 83 1.57 -3.99 2.39
N LEU A 84 2.37 -3.81 1.34
CA LEU A 84 3.82 -3.83 1.44
C LEU A 84 4.36 -2.70 2.32
N ASP A 85 3.81 -1.49 2.19
CA ASP A 85 4.16 -0.35 3.05
C ASP A 85 3.84 -0.65 4.53
N LEU A 86 2.71 -1.29 4.82
CA LEU A 86 2.37 -1.75 6.17
C LEU A 86 3.39 -2.78 6.69
N LEU A 87 3.73 -3.79 5.89
CA LEU A 87 4.75 -4.79 6.26
C LEU A 87 6.11 -4.14 6.56
N MET A 88 6.53 -3.17 5.74
CA MET A 88 7.79 -2.43 5.94
C MET A 88 7.75 -1.57 7.20
N LYS A 89 6.61 -0.95 7.52
CA LYS A 89 6.44 -0.18 8.77
C LYS A 89 6.55 -1.08 9.99
N ILE A 90 5.88 -2.23 9.96
CA ILE A 90 5.96 -3.22 11.04
C ILE A 90 7.39 -3.73 11.20
N LEU A 91 8.08 -4.02 10.09
CA LEU A 91 9.48 -4.41 10.13
C LEU A 91 10.36 -3.36 10.82
N ARG A 92 10.20 -2.08 10.51
CA ARG A 92 10.95 -1.00 11.18
C ARG A 92 10.65 -0.89 12.68
N ILE A 93 9.39 -1.10 13.06
CA ILE A 93 9.00 -1.14 14.48
C ILE A 93 9.71 -2.30 15.17
N LEU A 94 9.76 -3.47 14.55
CA LEU A 94 10.51 -4.60 15.07
C LEU A 94 12.01 -4.35 15.11
N GLU A 95 12.59 -3.53 14.22
CA GLU A 95 14.02 -3.21 14.27
C GLU A 95 14.36 -2.20 15.38
N SER A 96 13.37 -1.49 15.93
CA SER A 96 13.59 -0.49 16.99
C SER A 96 13.83 -1.13 18.36
N GLU A 97 14.93 -0.78 19.01
CA GLU A 97 15.34 -1.30 20.33
C GLU A 97 14.37 -0.96 21.47
N SER A 98 13.52 0.06 21.30
CA SER A 98 12.57 0.53 22.32
C SER A 98 11.15 -0.04 22.16
N THR A 99 10.95 -1.03 21.29
CA THR A 99 9.62 -1.55 20.97
C THR A 99 9.19 -2.59 21.99
N THR A 100 8.06 -2.36 22.65
CA THR A 100 7.50 -3.31 23.63
C THR A 100 6.70 -4.42 22.95
N ALA A 101 6.50 -5.52 23.69
CA ALA A 101 5.60 -6.62 23.34
C ALA A 101 4.21 -6.15 22.87
N ASP A 102 3.56 -5.25 23.61
CA ASP A 102 2.22 -4.76 23.30
C ASP A 102 2.18 -4.03 21.94
N VAL A 103 3.20 -3.23 21.64
CA VAL A 103 3.32 -2.54 20.35
C VAL A 103 3.46 -3.54 19.21
N ILE A 104 4.18 -4.65 19.42
CA ILE A 104 4.31 -5.71 18.42
C ILE A 104 2.95 -6.37 18.18
N ASP A 105 2.20 -6.70 19.23
CA ASP A 105 0.90 -7.36 19.13
C ASP A 105 -0.16 -6.47 18.47
N GLU A 106 -0.18 -5.16 18.77
CA GLU A 106 -1.04 -4.19 18.09
C GLU A 106 -0.76 -4.15 16.58
N ASN A 107 0.51 -4.12 16.20
CA ASN A 107 0.91 -4.07 14.79
C ASN A 107 0.61 -5.37 14.03
N ILE A 108 0.72 -6.51 14.69
CA ILE A 108 0.28 -7.80 14.13
C ILE A 108 -1.24 -7.79 13.92
N THR A 109 -1.99 -7.31 14.90
CA THR A 109 -3.46 -7.21 14.81
C THR A 109 -3.85 -6.32 13.64
N LEU A 110 -3.23 -5.14 13.50
CA LEU A 110 -3.44 -4.25 12.36
C LEU A 110 -3.14 -4.91 11.01
N LEU A 111 -2.09 -5.74 10.93
CA LEU A 111 -1.76 -6.48 9.71
C LEU A 111 -2.84 -7.50 9.34
N ILE A 112 -3.35 -8.22 10.33
CA ILE A 112 -4.42 -9.22 10.16
C ILE A 112 -5.70 -8.52 9.74
N GLU A 113 -6.14 -7.49 10.46
CA GLU A 113 -7.37 -6.74 10.15
C GLU A 113 -7.32 -6.13 8.75
N TYR A 114 -6.18 -5.53 8.37
CA TYR A 114 -6.02 -4.97 7.03
C TYR A 114 -6.16 -6.04 5.95
N TYR A 115 -5.64 -7.25 6.20
CA TYR A 115 -5.78 -8.37 5.29
C TYR A 115 -7.19 -8.93 5.23
N GLU A 116 -7.86 -9.12 6.36
CA GLU A 116 -9.24 -9.62 6.41
C GLU A 116 -10.20 -8.70 5.66
N ARG A 117 -9.92 -7.39 5.71
CA ARG A 117 -10.67 -6.37 4.97
C ARG A 117 -10.26 -6.26 3.51
N LYS A 118 -9.42 -7.15 2.96
CA LYS A 118 -8.91 -7.08 1.58
C LYS A 118 -10.01 -6.88 0.54
N GLU A 119 -11.04 -7.72 0.54
CA GLU A 119 -12.10 -7.63 -0.48
C GLU A 119 -12.94 -6.36 -0.30
N GLU A 120 -13.14 -5.92 0.95
CA GLU A 120 -13.78 -4.64 1.25
C GLU A 120 -12.93 -3.46 0.75
N LEU A 121 -11.64 -3.43 1.07
CA LEU A 121 -10.71 -2.39 0.66
C LEU A 121 -10.56 -2.34 -0.85
N LEU A 122 -10.47 -3.49 -1.52
CA LEU A 122 -10.41 -3.58 -2.97
C LEU A 122 -11.66 -2.97 -3.60
N SER A 123 -12.84 -3.34 -3.14
CA SER A 123 -14.11 -2.89 -3.71
C SER A 123 -14.47 -1.45 -3.36
N LYS A 124 -14.29 -1.00 -2.12
CA LYS A 124 -14.74 0.31 -1.63
C LYS A 124 -13.70 1.41 -1.73
N LYS A 125 -12.40 1.08 -1.72
CA LYS A 125 -11.31 2.07 -1.68
C LYS A 125 -10.46 2.05 -2.94
N PHE A 126 -9.89 0.91 -3.29
CA PHE A 126 -8.89 0.85 -4.36
C PHE A 126 -9.51 0.83 -5.75
N TYR A 127 -10.61 0.11 -5.95
CA TYR A 127 -11.27 0.04 -7.26
C TYR A 127 -11.86 1.38 -7.71
N PRO A 128 -12.63 2.12 -6.88
CA PRO A 128 -13.15 3.43 -7.28
C PRO A 128 -12.03 4.41 -7.63
N LYS A 129 -10.99 4.47 -6.78
CA LYS A 129 -9.81 5.31 -7.04
C LYS A 129 -9.08 4.92 -8.34
N ALA A 130 -8.93 3.62 -8.60
CA ALA A 130 -8.32 3.14 -9.83
C ALA A 130 -9.15 3.52 -11.07
N GLN A 131 -10.48 3.47 -10.98
CA GLN A 131 -11.36 3.92 -12.05
C GLN A 131 -11.22 5.42 -12.30
N GLU A 132 -11.25 6.24 -11.25
CA GLU A 132 -11.08 7.69 -11.33
C GLU A 132 -9.74 8.07 -12.00
N GLU A 133 -8.63 7.51 -11.52
CA GLU A 133 -7.30 7.78 -12.07
C GLU A 133 -7.18 7.35 -13.55
N LEU A 134 -7.75 6.19 -13.91
CA LEU A 134 -7.71 5.72 -15.30
C LEU A 134 -8.59 6.57 -16.21
N SER A 135 -9.78 6.95 -15.77
CA SER A 135 -10.64 7.86 -16.52
C SER A 135 -9.93 9.20 -16.73
N ALA A 136 -9.37 9.81 -15.67
CA ALA A 136 -8.63 11.06 -15.79
C ALA A 136 -7.40 10.97 -16.72
N PHE A 137 -6.73 9.82 -16.76
CA PHE A 137 -5.54 9.64 -17.59
C PHE A 137 -5.87 9.44 -19.08
N TYR A 138 -6.94 8.70 -19.39
CA TYR A 138 -7.28 8.26 -20.75
C TYR A 138 -8.44 9.02 -21.40
N ASP A 139 -9.23 9.77 -20.64
CA ASP A 139 -10.25 10.67 -21.18
C ASP A 139 -9.60 12.01 -21.54
N SER A 140 -9.40 12.24 -22.84
CA SER A 140 -8.75 13.45 -23.37
C SER A 140 -9.51 14.73 -23.01
N ASP A 141 -10.84 14.64 -22.94
CA ASP A 141 -11.71 15.79 -22.70
C ASP A 141 -11.67 16.15 -21.21
N LEU A 142 -11.77 15.15 -20.34
CA LEU A 142 -11.61 15.32 -18.90
C LEU A 142 -10.20 15.84 -18.55
N ARG A 143 -9.16 15.35 -19.23
CA ARG A 143 -7.78 15.81 -19.01
C ARG A 143 -7.61 17.26 -19.41
N SER A 144 -8.16 17.65 -20.56
CA SER A 144 -8.18 19.05 -21.01
C SER A 144 -8.93 19.97 -20.04
N GLN A 145 -10.03 19.49 -19.44
CA GLN A 145 -10.78 20.22 -18.41
C GLN A 145 -9.98 20.37 -17.10
N LEU A 146 -9.34 19.30 -16.64
CA LEU A 146 -8.49 19.32 -15.43
C LEU A 146 -7.29 20.27 -15.60
N ASP A 147 -6.62 20.24 -16.75
CA ASP A 147 -5.51 21.14 -17.05
C ASP A 147 -5.97 22.60 -17.13
N SER A 148 -7.14 22.87 -17.71
CA SER A 148 -7.75 24.21 -17.74
C SER A 148 -8.08 24.72 -16.34
N ASN A 149 -8.63 23.86 -15.47
CA ASN A 149 -8.95 24.21 -14.09
C ASN A 149 -7.69 24.46 -13.25
N LEU A 150 -6.66 23.63 -13.41
CA LEU A 150 -5.38 23.80 -12.76
C LEU A 150 -4.71 25.12 -13.17
N LYS A 151 -4.76 25.45 -14.47
CA LYS A 151 -4.22 26.72 -14.99
C LYS A 151 -4.95 27.93 -14.39
N LYS A 152 -6.29 27.92 -14.36
CA LYS A 152 -7.08 28.98 -13.72
C LYS A 152 -6.76 29.14 -12.24
N PHE A 153 -6.57 28.04 -11.52
CA PHE A 153 -6.18 28.06 -10.11
C PHE A 153 -4.80 28.71 -9.93
N LEU A 154 -3.82 28.29 -10.72
CA LEU A 154 -2.47 28.86 -10.68
C LEU A 154 -2.45 30.34 -11.06
N ASP A 155 -3.22 30.76 -12.06
CA ASP A 155 -3.31 32.17 -12.46
C ASP A 155 -3.97 33.03 -11.37
N LYS A 156 -4.95 32.47 -10.64
CA LYS A 156 -5.63 33.15 -9.52
C LYS A 156 -4.76 33.24 -8.27
N HIS A 157 -3.77 32.35 -8.13
CA HIS A 157 -2.86 32.28 -6.98
C HIS A 157 -1.41 32.65 -7.33
N GLN A 158 -1.15 33.21 -8.52
CA GLN A 158 0.15 33.81 -8.81
C GLN A 158 0.34 35.06 -7.96
N PRO A 159 1.46 35.20 -7.23
CA PRO A 159 1.78 36.44 -6.56
C PRO A 159 1.91 37.57 -7.61
N PRO A 160 1.52 38.81 -7.29
CA PRO A 160 1.54 39.91 -8.25
C PRO A 160 2.95 40.07 -8.81
N ARG A 161 3.07 39.98 -10.14
CA ARG A 161 4.33 40.27 -10.83
C ARG A 161 4.67 41.74 -10.55
N LYS A 162 5.75 41.99 -9.81
CA LYS A 162 6.33 43.33 -9.69
C LYS A 162 6.70 43.79 -11.08
N HIS A 163 5.91 44.69 -11.65
CA HIS A 163 6.34 45.47 -12.81
C HIS A 163 7.57 46.26 -12.39
N ARG A 164 8.74 45.82 -12.86
CA ARG A 164 9.93 46.64 -12.85
C ARG A 164 9.67 47.74 -13.85
N ASN A 165 9.32 48.93 -13.35
CA ASN A 165 9.38 50.14 -14.15
C ASN A 165 10.87 50.38 -14.42
N ASP A 166 11.35 49.88 -15.55
CA ASP A 166 12.62 50.33 -16.10
C ASP A 166 12.34 51.72 -16.72
N SER A 167 12.36 52.72 -15.85
CA SER A 167 12.48 54.13 -16.21
C SER A 167 13.96 54.48 -16.16
N THR A 168 14.66 54.42 -17.29
CA THR A 168 15.60 55.45 -17.79
C THR A 168 16.20 55.03 -19.12
#